data_AF-A0A7K5WA06-F1
#
_entry.id   AF-A0A7K5WA06-F1
#
_cell.length_a   1.000
_cell.length_b   1.000
_cell.length_c   1.000
_cell.angle_alpha   90.00
_cell.angle_beta   90.00
_cell.angle_gamma   90.00
#
_symmetry.space_group_name_H-M   'P 1'
#
loop_
_entity.id
_entity.type
_entity.pdbx_description
1 polymer ?
#
loop_
_entity_poly.entity_id
_entity_poly.type
_entity_poly.pdbx_seq_one_letter_code
_entity_poly.pdbx_strand_id
1 'polypeptide(L)'
;RVKHTTGIPHSSTGQAVVERANRTLKEYLKQKPNDETDVASRLSKVLFALNYLCLAEGREEPAVVIHHQAVKEGRLQAIPGL
;
A
#
# COMPACT_ATOMS: atom_id res chain seq x y z
N ARG A 1 5.04 -14.44 17.42
CA ARG A 1 3.59 -14.69 17.21
C ARG A 1 2.95 -13.37 16.81
N VAL A 2 2.19 -13.33 15.70
CA VAL A 2 1.53 -12.10 15.24
C VAL A 2 0.23 -11.91 16.04
N LYS A 3 -0.06 -10.68 16.50
CA LYS A 3 -1.35 -10.35 17.14
C LYS A 3 -2.39 -10.14 16.05
N HIS A 4 -3.47 -10.92 16.09
CA HIS A 4 -4.60 -10.76 15.16
C HIS A 4 -5.65 -9.86 15.81
N THR A 5 -6.09 -8.85 15.09
CA THR A 5 -7.18 -7.94 15.47
C THR A 5 -8.19 -7.88 14.34
N THR A 6 -9.48 -7.99 14.66
CA THR A 6 -10.59 -7.84 13.71
C THR A 6 -11.36 -6.56 14.00
N GLY A 7 -11.93 -5.96 12.95
CA GLY A 7 -12.74 -4.75 13.06
C GLY A 7 -14.18 -5.01 13.49
N ILE A 8 -15.00 -3.97 13.37
CA ILE A 8 -16.45 -4.03 13.63
C ILE A 8 -17.12 -4.90 12.57
N PRO A 9 -18.00 -5.84 12.95
CA PRO A 9 -18.77 -6.63 11.99
C PRO A 9 -19.51 -5.73 10.99
N HIS A 10 -19.49 -6.11 9.71
CA HIS A 10 -20.16 -5.40 8.61
C HIS A 10 -19.72 -3.94 8.38
N SER A 11 -18.65 -3.47 9.05
CA SER A 11 -18.12 -2.12 8.90
C SER A 11 -16.62 -2.14 8.63
N SER A 12 -16.24 -1.79 7.40
CA SER A 12 -14.84 -1.71 6.96
C SER A 12 -14.18 -0.36 7.28
N THR A 13 -14.87 0.55 7.98
CA THR A 13 -14.40 1.92 8.24
C THR A 13 -13.03 1.97 8.91
N GLY A 14 -12.74 1.01 9.80
CA GLY A 14 -11.42 0.89 10.45
C GLY A 14 -10.26 0.53 9.50
N GLN A 15 -10.54 0.21 8.24
CA GLN A 15 -9.56 -0.17 7.21
C GLN A 15 -9.61 0.74 5.97
N ALA A 16 -10.19 1.95 6.09
CA ALA A 16 -10.36 2.86 4.96
C ALA A 16 -9.05 3.19 4.20
N VAL A 17 -7.91 3.20 4.89
CA VAL A 17 -6.59 3.40 4.25
C VAL A 17 -6.23 2.24 3.32
N VAL A 18 -6.50 1.00 3.74
CA VAL A 18 -6.27 -0.21 2.94
C VAL A 18 -7.19 -0.21 1.72
N GLU A 19 -8.46 0.13 1.91
CA GLU A 19 -9.43 0.19 0.81
C GLU A 19 -9.08 1.27 -0.22
N ARG A 20 -8.60 2.44 0.24
CA ARG A 20 -8.08 3.48 -0.65
C ARG A 20 -6.88 2.98 -1.46
N ALA A 21 -5.93 2.31 -0.82
CA ALA A 21 -4.76 1.74 -1.51
C ALA A 21 -5.17 0.70 -2.55
N ASN A 22 -6.14 -0.17 -2.24
CA ASN A 22 -6.68 -1.15 -3.18
C ASN A 22 -7.33 -0.49 -4.41
N ARG A 23 -8.03 0.63 -4.22
CA ARG A 23 -8.60 1.40 -5.34
C ARG A 23 -7.50 1.93 -6.25
N THR A 24 -6.48 2.59 -5.70
CA THR A 24 -5.33 3.11 -6.47
C THR A 24 -4.60 2.00 -7.23
N LEU A 25 -4.37 0.85 -6.60
CA LEU A 25 -3.76 -0.32 -7.25
C LEU A 25 -4.58 -0.78 -8.46
N LYS A 26 -5.90 -0.90 -8.30
CA LYS A 26 -6.81 -1.30 -9.40
C LYS A 26 -6.83 -0.27 -10.53
N GLU A 27 -6.76 1.01 -10.22
CA GLU A 27 -6.69 2.08 -11.24
C GLU A 27 -5.41 1.98 -12.07
N TYR A 28 -4.26 1.79 -11.43
CA TYR A 28 -2.99 1.62 -12.13
C TYR A 28 -2.96 0.34 -12.98
N LEU A 29 -3.56 -0.75 -12.49
CA LEU A 29 -3.68 -1.99 -13.26
C LEU A 29 -4.54 -1.81 -14.51
N LYS A 30 -5.63 -1.03 -14.45
CA LYS A 30 -6.49 -0.73 -15.60
C LYS A 30 -5.82 0.15 -16.65
N GLN A 31 -4.88 1.01 -16.24
CA GLN A 31 -4.13 1.89 -17.13
C GLN A 31 -3.03 1.16 -17.91
N LYS A 32 -2.62 -0.04 -17.48
CA LYS A 32 -1.62 -0.84 -18.20
C LYS A 32 -2.27 -1.59 -19.36
N PRO A 33 -1.64 -1.60 -20.55
CA PRO A 33 -2.14 -2.36 -21.68
C PRO A 33 -2.26 -3.85 -21.31
N ASN A 34 -3.33 -4.49 -21.77
CA ASN A 34 -3.58 -5.92 -21.55
C ASN A 34 -2.62 -6.83 -22.33
N ASP A 35 -1.69 -6.26 -23.12
CA ASP A 35 -0.70 -7.01 -23.90
C ASP A 35 0.23 -7.86 -23.04
N GLU A 36 0.39 -7.51 -21.76
CA GLU A 36 1.10 -8.35 -20.80
C GLU A 36 0.19 -9.46 -20.29
N THR A 37 0.30 -10.64 -20.91
CA THR A 37 -0.53 -11.83 -20.61
C THR A 37 -0.29 -12.38 -19.20
N ASP A 38 0.89 -12.12 -18.63
CA ASP A 38 1.21 -12.52 -17.27
C ASP A 38 0.72 -11.50 -16.22
N VAL A 39 -0.32 -11.90 -15.51
CA VAL A 39 -0.93 -11.11 -14.42
C VAL A 39 0.08 -10.82 -13.31
N ALA A 40 0.99 -11.75 -13.01
CA ALA A 40 1.97 -11.57 -11.95
C ALA A 40 2.99 -10.47 -12.31
N SER A 41 3.58 -10.53 -13.50
CA SER A 41 4.50 -9.51 -14.01
C SER A 41 3.86 -8.12 -14.06
N ARG A 42 2.61 -8.05 -14.54
CA ARG A 42 1.85 -6.78 -14.54
C ARG A 42 1.65 -6.23 -13.13
N LEU A 43 1.28 -7.07 -12.17
CA LEU A 43 1.13 -6.67 -10.77
C LEU A 43 2.45 -6.20 -10.18
N SER A 44 3.55 -6.93 -10.41
CA SER A 44 4.88 -6.56 -9.93
C SER A 44 5.33 -5.21 -10.46
N LYS A 45 5.09 -4.91 -11.75
CA LYS A 45 5.41 -3.59 -12.34
C LYS A 45 4.61 -2.46 -11.70
N VAL A 46 3.32 -2.67 -11.46
CA VAL A 46 2.48 -1.66 -10.80
C VAL A 46 2.90 -1.44 -9.35
N LEU A 47 3.18 -2.51 -8.60
CA LEU A 47 3.68 -2.41 -7.24
C LEU A 47 5.05 -1.73 -7.19
N PHE A 48 5.93 -2.01 -8.15
CA PHE A 48 7.22 -1.33 -8.25
C PHE A 48 7.02 0.18 -8.45
N ALA A 49 6.19 0.56 -9.42
CA ALA A 49 5.90 1.97 -9.68
C ALA A 49 5.34 2.67 -8.43
N LEU A 50 4.31 2.10 -7.80
CA LEU A 50 3.67 2.70 -6.63
C LEU A 50 4.60 2.82 -5.42
N ASN A 51 5.47 1.82 -5.17
CA ASN A 51 6.29 1.79 -3.96
C ASN A 51 7.66 2.47 -4.10
N TYR A 52 8.22 2.50 -5.32
CA TYR A 52 9.60 2.95 -5.56
C TYR A 52 9.69 4.24 -6.39
N LEU A 53 8.70 4.51 -7.25
CA LEU A 53 8.77 5.63 -8.21
C LEU A 53 7.77 6.74 -7.91
N CYS A 54 6.60 6.41 -7.38
CA CYS A 54 5.56 7.38 -7.05
C CYS A 54 5.78 8.02 -5.68
N LEU A 55 5.53 9.32 -5.60
CA LEU A 55 5.39 10.05 -4.34
C LEU A 55 3.90 10.16 -4.00
N ALA A 56 3.55 9.77 -2.78
CA ALA A 56 2.19 10.01 -2.29
C ALA A 56 1.97 11.51 -2.04
N GLU A 57 0.72 11.95 -2.10
CA GLU A 57 0.38 13.36 -1.87
C GLU A 57 0.96 13.88 -0.55
N GLY A 58 1.70 14.99 -0.63
CA GLY A 58 2.36 15.62 0.52
C GLY A 58 3.57 14.85 1.06
N ARG A 59 4.10 13.85 0.34
CA ARG A 59 5.35 13.15 0.67
C ARG A 59 6.46 13.54 -0.28
N GLU A 60 7.65 13.77 0.26
CA GLU A 60 8.87 14.07 -0.51
C GLU A 60 9.64 12.80 -0.90
N GLU A 61 9.35 11.68 -0.22
CA GLU A 61 10.06 10.41 -0.40
C GLU A 61 9.10 9.27 -0.79
N PRO A 62 9.56 8.28 -1.59
CA PRO A 62 8.78 7.10 -1.94
C PRO A 62 8.46 6.23 -0.73
N ALA A 63 7.42 5.40 -0.85
CA ALA A 63 6.96 4.52 0.23
C ALA A 63 8.06 3.59 0.75
N VAL A 64 8.94 3.08 -0.14
CA VAL A 64 10.07 2.23 0.26
C VAL A 64 11.05 2.95 1.19
N VAL A 65 11.35 4.23 0.93
CA VAL A 65 12.30 5.03 1.71
C VAL A 65 11.73 5.31 3.09
N ILE A 66 10.48 5.78 3.13
CA ILE A 66 9.74 6.04 4.37
C ILE A 66 9.66 4.77 5.23
N HIS A 67 9.33 3.62 4.60
CA HIS A 67 9.26 2.35 5.31
C HIS A 67 10.63 1.95 5.89
N HIS A 68 11.69 2.02 5.09
CA HIS A 68 13.03 1.65 5.54
C HIS A 68 13.54 2.55 6.67
N GLN A 69 13.29 3.86 6.61
CA GLN A 69 13.61 4.79 7.69
C GLN A 69 12.84 4.45 8.96
N ALA A 70 11.52 4.23 8.86
CA ALA A 70 10.69 3.84 10.00
C ALA A 70 11.14 2.53 10.66
N VAL A 71 11.57 1.54 9.85
CA VAL A 71 12.16 0.29 10.34
C VAL A 71 13.46 0.58 11.10
N LYS A 72 14.38 1.35 10.51
CA LYS A 72 15.67 1.71 11.12
C LYS A 72 15.50 2.42 12.46
N GLU A 73 14.50 3.29 12.55
CA GLU A 73 14.22 4.09 13.74
C GLU A 73 13.34 3.35 14.77
N GLY A 74 12.94 2.11 14.51
CA GLY A 74 12.08 1.34 15.41
C GLY A 74 10.66 1.90 15.55
N ARG A 75 10.23 2.80 14.65
CA ARG A 75 8.92 3.47 14.68
C ARG A 75 7.76 2.61 14.21
N LEU A 76 7.99 1.33 13.91
CA LEU A 76 6.95 0.41 13.46
C LEU A 76 5.95 0.00 14.54
N GLN A 77 5.82 0.75 15.65
CA GLN A 77 4.88 0.45 16.72
C GLN A 77 3.82 1.54 16.93
N ALA A 78 2.58 1.04 16.94
CA ALA A 78 1.29 1.67 17.20
C ALA A 78 0.89 2.78 16.22
N ILE A 79 -0.18 2.51 15.46
CA ILE A 79 -1.09 3.57 15.01
C ILE A 79 -1.54 4.28 16.29
N PRO A 80 -1.10 5.52 16.59
CA PRO A 80 -1.57 6.23 17.76
C PRO A 80 -3.01 6.67 17.46
N GLY A 81 -3.99 6.14 18.19
CA GLY A 81 -5.40 6.58 18.07
C GLY A 81 -6.43 5.51 17.67
N LEU A 82 -6.15 4.23 17.94
CA LEU A 82 -7.18 3.19 18.12
C LEU A 82 -7.03 2.57 19.50
#